data_AF-A0A8T4ZS06-F1
#
_entry.id   AF-A0A8T4ZS06-F1
#
_cell.length_a   1.000
_cell.length_b   1.000
_cell.length_c   1.000
_cell.angle_alpha   90.00
_cell.angle_beta   90.00
_cell.angle_gamma   90.00
#
_symmetry.space_group_name_H-M   'P 1'
#
loop_
_entity.id
_entity.type
_entity.pdbx_description
1 polymer ?
#
loop_
_entity_poly.entity_id
_entity_poly.type
_entity_poly.pdbx_seq_one_letter_code
_entity_poly.pdbx_strand_id
1 'polypeptide(L)'
;MDPLIPPQMNAVLQIIILAILFASIGFKIKKKYWQHGALTLIATVLNLFSFLLVMLPSALGKEIIQTQPFHAVSIAILSHSIVGAVTVLLSLWLVATWHVRSETKDCFKRKNLMRVTIALWMLSLVLGFLVYAYLYTTLIP
;
A
#
# COMPACT_ATOMS: atom_id res chain seq x y z
N MET A 1 5.11 17.30 -12.90
CA MET A 1 3.97 16.58 -13.50
C MET A 1 2.89 16.55 -12.43
N ASP A 2 1.76 17.18 -12.68
CA ASP A 2 0.65 17.13 -11.72
C ASP A 2 0.13 15.68 -11.64
N PRO A 3 -0.10 15.14 -10.44
CA PRO A 3 -0.63 13.80 -10.30
C PRO A 3 -2.02 13.74 -10.94
N LEU A 4 -2.27 12.71 -11.76
CA LEU A 4 -3.55 12.50 -12.46
C LEU A 4 -4.73 12.39 -11.48
N ILE A 5 -4.46 12.01 -10.23
CA ILE A 5 -5.44 11.92 -9.14
C ILE A 5 -4.94 12.75 -7.94
N PRO A 6 -5.77 13.67 -7.40
CA PRO A 6 -5.44 14.45 -6.21
C PRO A 6 -5.06 13.58 -4.99
N PRO A 7 -4.14 14.03 -4.12
CA PRO A 7 -3.72 13.29 -2.93
C PRO A 7 -4.88 12.86 -2.01
N GLN A 8 -5.94 13.67 -1.93
CA GLN A 8 -7.14 13.39 -1.13
C GLN A 8 -7.89 12.16 -1.67
N MET A 9 -8.04 12.08 -2.98
CA MET A 9 -8.67 10.93 -3.64
C MET A 9 -7.85 9.66 -3.45
N ASN A 10 -6.51 9.78 -3.44
CA ASN A 10 -5.63 8.66 -3.16
C ASN A 10 -5.77 8.14 -1.72
N ALA A 11 -5.91 9.04 -0.73
CA ALA A 11 -6.18 8.65 0.65
C ALA A 11 -7.52 7.91 0.79
N VAL A 12 -8.57 8.40 0.14
CA VAL A 12 -9.89 7.71 0.08
C VAL A 12 -9.75 6.34 -0.57
N LEU A 13 -9.03 6.24 -1.68
CA LEU A 13 -8.78 4.96 -2.36
C LEU A 13 -8.05 3.96 -1.46
N GLN A 14 -7.04 4.40 -0.70
CA GLN A 14 -6.33 3.54 0.26
C GLN A 14 -7.25 3.04 1.39
N ILE A 15 -8.20 3.86 1.86
CA ILE A 15 -9.22 3.44 2.83
C ILE A 15 -10.16 2.38 2.23
N ILE A 16 -10.58 2.55 0.97
CA ILE A 16 -11.41 1.58 0.26
C ILE A 16 -10.66 0.25 0.10
N ILE A 17 -9.39 0.29 -0.31
CA ILE A 17 -8.53 -0.91 -0.42
C ILE A 17 -8.42 -1.61 0.94
N LEU A 18 -8.30 -0.85 2.03
CA LEU A 18 -8.21 -1.38 3.39
C LEU A 18 -9.49 -2.10 3.80
N ALA A 19 -10.65 -1.51 3.48
CA ALA A 19 -11.94 -2.15 3.70
C ALA A 19 -12.07 -3.46 2.91
N ILE A 20 -11.62 -3.49 1.64
CA ILE A 20 -11.61 -4.71 0.81
C ILE A 20 -10.72 -5.78 1.44
N LEU A 21 -9.54 -5.43 1.94
CA LEU A 21 -8.63 -6.38 2.58
C LEU A 21 -9.21 -6.94 3.88
N PHE A 22 -9.84 -6.12 4.72
CA PHE A 22 -10.53 -6.61 5.91
C PHE A 22 -11.72 -7.53 5.55
N ALA A 23 -12.51 -7.17 4.53
CA ALA A 23 -13.57 -8.04 4.02
C ALA A 23 -13.01 -9.38 3.52
N SER A 24 -11.85 -9.39 2.86
CA SER A 24 -11.17 -10.60 2.41
C SER A 24 -10.81 -11.56 3.56
N ILE A 25 -10.50 -11.03 4.75
CA ILE A 25 -10.20 -11.84 5.94
C ILE A 25 -11.46 -12.57 6.41
N GLY A 26 -12.65 -11.95 6.30
CA GLY A 26 -13.92 -12.60 6.57
C GLY A 26 -14.14 -13.87 5.73
N PHE A 27 -13.76 -13.84 4.45
CA PHE A 27 -13.82 -15.02 3.58
C PHE A 27 -12.82 -16.10 3.99
N LYS A 28 -11.61 -15.71 4.42
CA LYS A 28 -10.64 -16.65 4.99
C LYS A 28 -11.18 -17.36 6.23
N ILE A 29 -11.83 -16.64 7.15
CA ILE A 29 -12.45 -17.22 8.36
C ILE A 29 -13.52 -18.25 7.98
N LYS A 30 -14.31 -17.95 6.93
CA LYS A 30 -15.30 -18.87 6.35
C LYS A 30 -14.69 -20.01 5.50
N LYS A 31 -13.35 -20.18 5.51
CA LYS A 31 -12.59 -21.15 4.69
C LYS A 31 -12.81 -21.01 3.16
N LYS A 32 -13.29 -19.85 2.72
CA LYS A 32 -13.56 -19.48 1.33
C LYS A 32 -12.30 -18.88 0.69
N TYR A 33 -11.28 -19.73 0.50
CA TYR A 33 -9.94 -19.31 0.09
C TYR A 33 -9.89 -18.68 -1.31
N TRP A 34 -10.76 -19.12 -2.22
CA TRP A 34 -10.81 -18.57 -3.57
C TRP A 34 -11.32 -17.13 -3.57
N GLN A 35 -12.39 -16.84 -2.81
CA GLN A 35 -12.91 -15.48 -2.62
C GLN A 35 -11.91 -14.59 -1.88
N HIS A 36 -11.21 -15.13 -0.88
CA HIS A 36 -10.12 -14.41 -0.22
C HIS A 36 -9.05 -13.99 -1.24
N GLY A 37 -8.55 -14.94 -2.05
CA GLY A 37 -7.56 -14.70 -3.09
C GLY A 37 -8.01 -13.66 -4.12
N ALA A 38 -9.24 -13.77 -4.62
CA ALA A 38 -9.80 -12.84 -5.59
C ALA A 38 -9.88 -11.40 -5.05
N LEU A 39 -10.38 -11.21 -3.82
CA LEU A 39 -10.42 -9.88 -3.20
C LEU A 39 -9.02 -9.32 -2.90
N THR A 40 -8.08 -10.18 -2.48
CA THR A 40 -6.69 -9.73 -2.30
C THR A 40 -6.04 -9.31 -3.60
N LEU A 41 -6.32 -10.00 -4.72
CA LEU A 41 -5.87 -9.60 -6.06
C LEU A 41 -6.45 -8.24 -6.46
N ILE A 42 -7.76 -8.04 -6.29
CA ILE A 42 -8.40 -6.74 -6.59
C ILE A 42 -7.75 -5.62 -5.77
N ALA A 43 -7.57 -5.83 -4.46
CA ALA A 43 -6.91 -4.86 -3.59
C ALA A 43 -5.47 -4.55 -4.03
N THR A 44 -4.69 -5.58 -4.39
CA THR A 44 -3.31 -5.41 -4.88
C THR A 44 -3.25 -4.64 -6.20
N VAL A 45 -4.14 -4.92 -7.14
CA VAL A 45 -4.21 -4.20 -8.43
C VAL A 45 -4.58 -2.73 -8.20
N LEU A 46 -5.60 -2.45 -7.39
CA LEU A 46 -5.97 -1.08 -7.03
C LEU A 46 -4.82 -0.34 -6.34
N ASN A 47 -4.13 -1.01 -5.41
CA ASN A 47 -2.97 -0.44 -4.73
C ASN A 47 -1.80 -0.17 -5.69
N LEU A 48 -1.57 -1.03 -6.68
CA LEU A 48 -0.54 -0.82 -7.70
C LEU A 48 -0.86 0.42 -8.55
N PHE A 49 -2.11 0.58 -9.00
CA PHE A 49 -2.51 1.78 -9.76
C PHE A 49 -2.38 3.05 -8.91
N SER A 50 -2.83 3.02 -7.65
CA SER A 50 -2.63 4.10 -6.69
C SER A 50 -1.15 4.46 -6.53
N PHE A 51 -0.29 3.45 -6.41
CA PHE A 51 1.15 3.64 -6.27
C PHE A 51 1.76 4.29 -7.51
N LEU A 52 1.49 3.76 -8.71
CA LEU A 52 2.10 4.25 -9.96
C LEU A 52 1.60 5.64 -10.37
N LEU A 53 0.31 5.93 -10.17
CA LEU A 53 -0.31 7.15 -10.66
C LEU A 53 -0.21 8.32 -9.67
N VAL A 54 -0.10 8.04 -8.37
CA VAL A 54 -0.11 9.10 -7.34
C VAL A 54 1.13 9.06 -6.47
N MET A 55 1.40 7.94 -5.81
CA MET A 55 2.44 7.90 -4.78
C MET A 55 3.84 8.09 -5.37
N LEU A 56 4.13 7.42 -6.49
CA LEU A 56 5.44 7.50 -7.14
C LEU A 56 5.71 8.89 -7.76
N PRO A 57 4.82 9.50 -8.56
CA PRO A 57 5.02 10.86 -9.06
C PRO A 57 5.12 11.89 -7.94
N SER A 58 4.29 11.75 -6.89
CA SER A 58 4.31 12.66 -5.74
C SER A 58 5.63 12.60 -4.96
N ALA A 59 6.22 11.42 -4.80
CA ALA A 59 7.51 11.27 -4.11
C ALA A 59 8.65 11.89 -4.92
N LEU A 60 8.68 11.69 -6.25
CA LEU A 60 9.71 12.23 -7.12
C LEU A 60 9.62 13.76 -7.29
N GLY A 61 8.42 14.33 -7.20
CA GLY A 61 8.17 15.76 -7.36
C GLY A 61 8.35 16.61 -6.09
N LYS A 62 8.71 16.03 -4.94
CA LYS A 62 8.84 16.77 -3.67
C LYS A 62 10.22 17.40 -3.52
N GLU A 63 10.32 18.71 -3.76
CA GLU A 63 11.58 19.48 -3.62
C GLU A 63 12.19 19.41 -2.20
N ILE A 64 11.39 19.26 -1.15
CA ILE A 64 11.89 19.16 0.23
C ILE A 64 12.83 17.96 0.43
N ILE A 65 12.62 16.88 -0.34
CA ILE A 65 13.47 15.69 -0.29
C ILE A 65 14.85 16.01 -0.90
N GLN A 66 14.88 16.83 -1.96
CA GLN A 66 16.11 17.19 -2.67
C GLN A 66 16.91 18.26 -1.93
N THR A 67 16.21 19.24 -1.35
CA THR A 67 16.83 20.41 -0.70
C THR A 67 17.18 20.16 0.77
N GLN A 68 16.40 19.34 1.48
CA GLN A 68 16.58 19.07 2.91
C GLN A 68 16.39 17.58 3.23
N PRO A 69 17.29 16.70 2.79
CA PRO A 69 17.13 15.25 2.92
C PRO A 69 17.11 14.75 4.37
N PHE A 70 17.78 15.45 5.29
CA PHE A 70 17.86 15.09 6.71
C PHE A 70 16.76 15.71 7.57
N HIS A 71 15.84 16.48 6.98
CA HIS A 71 14.69 17.00 7.72
C HIS A 71 13.74 15.85 8.08
N ALA A 72 13.11 15.90 9.26
CA ALA A 72 12.25 14.83 9.77
C ALA A 72 11.12 14.45 8.78
N VAL A 73 10.56 15.44 8.08
CA VAL A 73 9.53 15.26 7.05
C VAL A 73 10.07 14.50 5.83
N SER A 74 11.28 14.85 5.36
CA SER A 74 11.93 14.17 4.24
C SER A 74 12.25 12.71 4.58
N ILE A 75 12.75 12.46 5.79
CA ILE A 75 12.98 11.11 6.30
C ILE A 75 11.67 10.32 6.37
N ALA A 76 10.58 10.92 6.84
CA ALA A 76 9.28 10.28 6.91
C ALA A 76 8.72 9.95 5.51
N ILE A 77 8.83 10.87 4.55
CA ILE A 77 8.40 10.65 3.16
C ILE A 77 9.21 9.54 2.50
N LEU A 78 10.55 9.56 2.66
CA LEU A 78 11.43 8.52 2.12
C LEU A 78 11.15 7.15 2.74
N SER A 79 11.01 7.09 4.06
CA SER A 79 10.70 5.86 4.78
C SER A 79 9.35 5.29 4.35
N HIS A 80 8.32 6.14 4.28
CA HIS A 80 7.00 5.75 3.76
C HIS A 80 7.09 5.19 2.33
N SER A 81 7.85 5.87 1.45
CA SER A 81 8.01 5.49 0.04
C SER A 81 8.70 4.14 -0.11
N ILE A 82 9.79 3.90 0.65
CA ILE A 82 10.54 2.64 0.62
C ILE A 82 9.66 1.49 1.13
N VAL A 83 9.04 1.67 2.30
CA VAL A 83 8.17 0.64 2.89
C VAL A 83 6.98 0.35 1.97
N GLY A 84 6.38 1.39 1.37
CA GLY A 84 5.29 1.27 0.41
C GLY A 84 5.71 0.48 -0.84
N ALA A 85 6.86 0.80 -1.44
CA ALA A 85 7.38 0.12 -2.61
C ALA A 85 7.66 -1.37 -2.34
N VAL A 86 8.33 -1.68 -1.22
CA VAL A 86 8.58 -3.08 -0.80
C VAL A 86 7.26 -3.82 -0.60
N THR A 87 6.27 -3.18 0.01
CA THR A 87 4.95 -3.77 0.24
C THR A 87 4.24 -4.07 -1.07
N VAL A 88 4.26 -3.15 -2.04
CA VAL A 88 3.68 -3.37 -3.38
C VAL A 88 4.34 -4.56 -4.06
N LEU A 89 5.67 -4.63 -4.08
CA LEU A 89 6.41 -5.75 -4.68
C LEU A 89 6.08 -7.08 -4.03
N LEU A 90 6.05 -7.14 -2.69
CA LEU A 90 5.68 -8.35 -1.95
C LEU A 90 4.24 -8.78 -2.23
N SER A 91 3.30 -7.81 -2.29
CA SER A 91 1.89 -8.10 -2.59
C SER A 91 1.71 -8.67 -3.99
N LEU A 92 2.37 -8.11 -5.00
CA LEU A 92 2.37 -8.61 -6.37
C LEU A 92 2.96 -10.02 -6.45
N TRP A 93 4.09 -10.24 -5.79
CA TRP A 93 4.73 -11.56 -5.76
C TRP A 93 3.84 -12.62 -5.11
N LEU A 94 3.20 -12.30 -4.00
CA LEU A 94 2.29 -13.21 -3.29
C LEU A 94 1.08 -13.58 -4.14
N VAL A 95 0.45 -12.59 -4.76
CA VAL A 95 -0.72 -12.78 -5.63
C VAL A 95 -0.35 -13.54 -6.91
N ALA A 96 0.77 -13.20 -7.55
CA ALA A 96 1.26 -13.90 -8.74
C ALA A 96 1.61 -15.36 -8.43
N THR A 97 2.28 -15.63 -7.31
CA THR A 97 2.60 -17.02 -6.92
C THR A 97 1.34 -17.81 -6.62
N TRP A 98 0.33 -17.20 -5.99
CA TRP A 98 -0.96 -17.86 -5.73
C TRP A 98 -1.69 -18.20 -7.05
N HIS A 99 -1.70 -17.28 -8.01
CA HIS A 99 -2.35 -17.53 -9.30
C HIS A 99 -1.66 -18.67 -10.08
N VAL A 100 -0.32 -18.67 -10.11
CA VAL A 100 0.48 -19.71 -10.78
C VAL A 100 0.39 -21.07 -10.06
N ARG A 101 0.24 -21.07 -8.73
CA ARG A 101 0.16 -22.28 -7.90
C ARG A 101 -1.08 -22.21 -7.01
N SER A 102 -2.23 -22.54 -7.60
CA SER A 102 -3.56 -22.48 -6.95
C SER A 102 -3.78 -23.51 -5.84
N GLU A 103 -2.79 -24.36 -5.52
CA GLU A 103 -2.90 -25.29 -4.41
C GLU A 103 -2.86 -24.56 -3.06
N THR A 104 -3.89 -24.79 -2.25
CA THR A 104 -4.03 -24.19 -0.90
C THR A 104 -2.83 -24.49 0.00
N LYS A 105 -2.15 -25.63 -0.19
CA LYS A 105 -0.96 -26.04 0.57
C LYS A 105 0.20 -25.04 0.44
N ASP A 106 0.41 -24.45 -0.73
CA ASP A 106 1.49 -23.48 -0.97
C ASP A 106 1.16 -22.10 -0.38
N CYS A 107 -0.13 -21.75 -0.28
CA CYS A 107 -0.58 -20.56 0.45
C CYS A 107 -0.24 -20.64 1.94
N PHE A 108 -0.45 -21.81 2.58
CA PHE A 108 -0.14 -21.99 3.99
C PHE A 108 1.36 -21.90 4.32
N LYS A 109 2.23 -22.36 3.42
CA LYS A 109 3.69 -22.23 3.57
C LYS A 109 4.14 -20.77 3.65
N ARG A 110 3.42 -19.87 2.98
CA ARG A 110 3.74 -18.43 2.89
C ARG A 110 2.93 -17.55 3.83
N LYS A 111 2.21 -18.14 4.80
CA LYS A 111 1.36 -17.39 5.75
C LYS A 111 2.11 -16.29 6.50
N ASN A 112 3.38 -16.51 6.82
CA ASN A 112 4.20 -15.53 7.55
C ASN A 112 4.52 -14.33 6.66
N LEU A 113 4.86 -14.56 5.39
CA LEU A 113 5.08 -13.48 4.42
C LEU A 113 3.80 -12.66 4.18
N MET A 114 2.64 -13.31 4.12
CA MET A 114 1.35 -12.60 4.04
C MET A 114 1.11 -11.72 5.27
N ARG A 115 1.43 -12.21 6.48
CA ARG A 115 1.32 -11.43 7.73
C ARG A 115 2.31 -10.26 7.77
N VAL A 116 3.55 -10.46 7.31
CA VAL A 116 4.54 -9.39 7.21
C VAL A 116 4.08 -8.34 6.20
N THR A 117 3.55 -8.77 5.05
CA THR A 117 3.07 -7.85 4.01
C THR A 117 1.93 -6.97 4.51
N ILE A 118 0.93 -7.53 5.21
CA ILE A 118 -0.14 -6.70 5.80
C ILE A 118 0.40 -5.77 6.89
N ALA A 119 1.35 -6.21 7.72
CA ALA A 119 1.95 -5.36 8.75
C ALA A 119 2.73 -4.18 8.14
N LEU A 120 3.54 -4.44 7.11
CA LEU A 120 4.25 -3.40 6.36
C LEU A 120 3.28 -2.44 5.67
N TRP A 121 2.17 -2.96 5.15
CA TRP A 121 1.14 -2.13 4.54
C TRP A 121 0.46 -1.20 5.55
N MET A 122 0.09 -1.72 6.73
CA MET A 122 -0.47 -0.89 7.81
C MET A 122 0.52 0.17 8.27
N LEU A 123 1.80 -0.19 8.43
CA LEU A 123 2.87 0.75 8.77
C LEU A 123 3.01 1.85 7.71
N SER A 124 3.02 1.46 6.43
CA SER A 124 3.06 2.42 5.31
C SER A 124 1.85 3.35 5.35
N LEU A 125 0.64 2.84 5.56
CA LEU A 125 -0.59 3.64 5.61
C LEU A 125 -0.57 4.66 6.76
N VAL A 126 -0.11 4.26 7.94
CA VAL A 126 0.06 5.18 9.09
C VAL A 126 1.07 6.27 8.77
N LEU A 127 2.24 5.92 8.24
CA LEU A 127 3.27 6.90 7.86
C LEU A 127 2.74 7.87 6.79
N GLY A 128 2.02 7.37 5.79
CA GLY A 128 1.43 8.18 4.73
C GLY A 128 0.38 9.15 5.26
N PHE A 129 -0.46 8.69 6.19
CA PHE A 129 -1.45 9.54 6.86
C PHE A 129 -0.79 10.64 7.70
N LEU A 130 0.27 10.32 8.46
CA LEU A 130 1.01 11.31 9.24
C LEU A 130 1.65 12.38 8.35
N VAL A 131 2.27 11.97 7.24
CA VAL A 131 2.83 12.88 6.24
C VAL A 131 1.74 13.76 5.62
N TYR A 132 0.61 13.17 5.22
CA TYR A 132 -0.53 13.91 4.66
C TYR A 132 -1.06 14.94 5.65
N ALA A 133 -1.33 14.53 6.90
CA ALA A 133 -1.84 15.41 7.94
C ALA A 133 -0.87 16.55 8.23
N TYR A 134 0.42 16.26 8.39
CA TYR A 134 1.43 17.28 8.64
C TYR A 134 1.51 18.30 7.50
N LEU A 135 1.61 17.84 6.25
CA LEU A 135 1.69 18.73 5.10
C LEU A 135 0.42 19.58 4.94
N TYR A 136 -0.75 19.00 5.19
CA TYR A 136 -2.01 19.73 5.08
C TYR A 136 -2.19 20.75 6.21
N THR A 137 -1.82 20.44 7.45
CA THR A 137 -1.99 21.35 8.60
C THR A 137 -0.90 22.41 8.73
N THR A 138 0.29 22.20 8.16
CA THR A 138 1.42 23.13 8.30
C THR A 138 1.76 23.94 7.05
N LEU A 139 1.41 23.45 5.83
CA LEU A 139 1.81 24.11 4.58
C LEU A 139 0.64 24.71 3.78
N ILE A 140 -0.61 24.48 4.19
CA ILE A 140 -1.80 25.10 3.57
C ILE A 140 -2.71 25.58 4.71
N PRO A 141 -2.73 26.88 5.06
CA PRO A 141 -3.75 27.43 5.97
C PRO A 141 -5.15 27.38 5.34
#